data_AF-A0A1Q7XJC0-F1
#
_entry.id   AF-A0A1Q7XJC0-F1
#
_cell.length_a   1.000
_cell.length_b   1.000
_cell.length_c   1.000
_cell.angle_alpha   90.00
_cell.angle_beta   90.00
_cell.angle_gamma   90.00
#
_symmetry.space_group_name_H-M   'P 1'
#
loop_
_entity.id
_entity.type
_entity.pdbx_description
1 polymer ?
#
loop_
_entity_poly.entity_id
_entity_poly.type
_entity_poly.pdbx_seq_one_letter_code
_entity_poly.pdbx_strand_id
1 'polypeptide(L)'
;MAQIAKGADVIFTAAGNSGLGAFDAVEQAGKQNGRATHFVIGVDANQKMVKPGFVLTSMVKRVDNAVYSIIQDVVNGQFKAGFHVYGLNEDGVGYAMDANNKDLVTPEMIKQVEEAKKKIVSGEIKVPDLMLK
;
A
#
# COMPACT_ATOMS: atom_id res chain seq x y z
N MET A 1 -10.92 15.50 9.61
CA MET A 1 -11.14 14.03 9.72
C MET A 1 -11.11 13.61 11.19
N ALA A 2 -12.00 12.72 11.65
CA ALA A 2 -12.14 12.39 13.07
C ALA A 2 -10.89 11.74 13.69
N GLN A 3 -10.17 10.94 12.90
CA GLN A 3 -8.94 10.25 13.30
C GLN A 3 -7.82 11.25 13.58
N ILE A 4 -7.65 12.26 12.70
CA ILE A 4 -6.72 13.37 12.90
C ILE A 4 -7.07 14.15 14.17
N ALA A 5 -8.36 14.46 14.39
CA ALA A 5 -8.81 15.15 15.61
C ALA A 5 -8.55 14.33 16.90
N LYS A 6 -8.43 13.00 16.78
CA LYS A 6 -8.05 12.10 17.88
C LYS A 6 -6.53 11.89 17.99
N GLY A 7 -5.72 12.64 17.23
CA GLY A 7 -4.26 12.64 17.33
C GLY A 7 -3.53 11.72 16.35
N ALA A 8 -4.22 11.13 15.35
CA ALA A 8 -3.52 10.36 14.32
C ALA A 8 -2.78 11.30 13.36
N ASP A 9 -1.49 11.04 13.16
CA ASP A 9 -0.59 11.72 12.23
C ASP A 9 -0.50 11.00 10.87
N VAL A 10 -0.68 9.68 10.84
CA VAL A 10 -0.68 8.87 9.61
C VAL A 10 -1.98 8.08 9.48
N ILE A 11 -2.61 8.17 8.29
CA ILE A 11 -3.84 7.44 7.96
C ILE A 11 -3.59 6.44 6.82
N PHE A 12 -3.81 5.14 7.07
CA PHE A 12 -3.81 4.11 6.02
C PHE A 12 -5.21 3.97 5.41
N THR A 13 -5.36 4.26 4.12
CA THR A 13 -6.67 4.49 3.48
C THR A 13 -7.17 3.28 2.68
N ALA A 14 -7.44 2.15 3.33
CA ALA A 14 -7.98 0.95 2.69
C ALA A 14 -9.48 1.07 2.31
N ALA A 15 -9.83 2.06 1.48
CA ALA A 15 -11.21 2.47 1.21
C ALA A 15 -11.49 2.88 -0.25
N GLY A 16 -10.66 2.44 -1.21
CA GLY A 16 -10.81 2.82 -2.63
C GLY A 16 -10.93 4.34 -2.82
N ASN A 17 -11.85 4.78 -3.69
CA ASN A 17 -12.06 6.21 -3.97
C ASN A 17 -12.54 7.01 -2.76
N SER A 18 -13.26 6.40 -1.80
CA SER A 18 -13.63 7.08 -0.56
C SER A 18 -12.39 7.48 0.26
N GLY A 19 -11.28 6.77 0.09
CA GLY A 19 -9.99 7.10 0.68
C GLY A 19 -9.46 8.49 0.30
N LEU A 20 -9.86 9.04 -0.85
CA LEU A 20 -9.43 10.37 -1.31
C LEU A 20 -9.83 11.49 -0.35
N GLY A 21 -10.92 11.33 0.41
CA GLY A 21 -11.29 12.29 1.45
C GLY A 21 -10.24 12.40 2.57
N ALA A 22 -9.49 11.32 2.85
CA ALA A 22 -8.37 11.38 3.79
C ALA A 22 -7.15 12.08 3.18
N PHE A 23 -6.92 11.93 1.87
CA PHE A 23 -5.89 12.66 1.14
C PHE A 23 -6.14 14.17 1.21
N ASP A 24 -7.38 14.60 0.95
CA ASP A 24 -7.78 15.99 1.08
C ASP A 24 -7.66 16.47 2.55
N ALA A 25 -8.01 15.63 3.52
CA ALA A 25 -7.92 15.99 4.94
C ALA A 25 -6.46 16.24 5.40
N VAL A 26 -5.50 15.42 4.97
CA VAL A 26 -4.09 15.64 5.33
C VAL A 26 -3.48 16.82 4.59
N GLU A 27 -3.88 17.08 3.34
CA GLU A 27 -3.47 18.29 2.61
C GLU A 27 -4.01 19.56 3.28
N GLN A 28 -5.29 19.55 3.69
CA GLN A 28 -5.93 20.66 4.40
C GLN A 28 -5.30 20.93 5.78
N ALA A 29 -4.80 19.89 6.46
CA ALA A 29 -4.03 20.05 7.69
C ALA A 29 -2.68 20.79 7.47
N GLY A 30 -2.24 20.87 6.20
CA GLY A 30 -1.17 21.75 5.77
C GLY A 30 0.22 21.27 6.14
N LYS A 31 1.17 22.19 6.01
CA LYS A 31 2.59 21.98 6.29
C LYS A 31 3.06 22.90 7.41
N GLN A 32 3.95 22.39 8.24
CA GLN A 32 4.69 23.16 9.23
C GLN A 32 6.18 23.09 8.87
N ASN A 33 6.85 24.24 8.80
CA ASN A 33 8.26 24.34 8.39
C ASN A 33 8.55 23.65 7.05
N GLY A 34 7.62 23.74 6.09
CA GLY A 34 7.76 23.14 4.76
C GLY A 34 7.48 21.64 4.68
N ARG A 35 7.17 20.95 5.80
CA ARG A 35 6.85 19.52 5.85
C ARG A 35 5.39 19.30 6.23
N ALA A 36 4.73 18.30 5.63
CA ALA A 36 3.40 17.90 6.04
C ALA A 36 3.39 17.47 7.52
N THR A 37 2.35 17.89 8.24
CA THR A 37 2.13 17.49 9.64
C THR A 37 1.36 16.18 9.75
N HIS A 38 0.62 15.83 8.71
CA HIS A 38 -0.18 14.62 8.61
C HIS A 38 0.05 13.96 7.26
N PHE A 39 -0.05 12.64 7.22
CA PHE A 39 0.24 11.85 6.03
C PHE A 39 -0.79 10.76 5.78
N VAL A 40 -0.80 10.26 4.54
CA VAL A 40 -1.55 9.07 4.14
C VAL A 40 -0.64 7.97 3.64
N ILE A 41 -1.10 6.73 3.79
CA ILE A 41 -0.64 5.57 3.05
C ILE A 41 -1.78 5.17 2.10
N GLY A 42 -1.52 5.21 0.80
CA GLY A 42 -2.48 4.83 -0.24
C GLY A 42 -2.68 3.32 -0.38
N VAL A 43 -3.59 2.91 -1.26
CA VAL A 43 -3.89 1.49 -1.56
C VAL A 43 -4.10 1.22 -3.04
N ASP A 44 -4.01 -0.06 -3.40
CA ASP A 44 -4.25 -0.67 -4.70
C ASP A 44 -3.24 -0.27 -5.78
N ALA A 45 -3.09 1.03 -6.04
CA ALA A 45 -2.11 1.58 -6.98
C ALA A 45 -1.05 2.42 -6.26
N ASN A 46 -0.02 2.84 -7.00
CA ASN A 46 0.92 3.84 -6.51
C ASN A 46 0.28 5.24 -6.55
N GLN A 47 -0.26 5.70 -5.42
CA GLN A 47 -1.04 6.94 -5.29
C GLN A 47 -0.21 8.16 -4.84
N LYS A 48 1.12 8.06 -4.84
CA LYS A 48 2.03 9.12 -4.39
C LYS A 48 1.80 10.51 -5.01
N MET A 49 1.33 10.55 -6.27
CA MET A 49 1.18 11.79 -7.04
C MET A 49 -0.15 12.50 -6.77
N VAL A 50 -1.07 11.85 -6.04
CA VAL A 50 -2.39 12.43 -5.77
C VAL A 50 -2.27 13.68 -4.90
N LYS A 51 -1.37 13.66 -3.90
CA LYS A 51 -1.04 14.80 -3.02
C LYS A 51 0.47 14.79 -2.69
N PRO A 52 1.35 15.29 -3.59
CA PRO A 52 2.80 15.19 -3.41
C PRO A 52 3.29 15.79 -2.09
N GLY A 53 4.12 15.05 -1.36
CA GLY A 53 4.61 15.43 -0.03
C GLY A 53 3.69 15.08 1.14
N PHE A 54 2.48 14.56 0.89
CA PHE A 54 1.54 14.08 1.92
C PHE A 54 1.34 12.56 1.90
N VAL A 55 1.81 11.86 0.87
CA VAL A 55 1.68 10.40 0.73
C VAL A 55 3.01 9.72 1.06
N LEU A 56 3.06 8.96 2.17
CA LEU A 56 4.30 8.25 2.58
C LEU A 56 4.64 7.12 1.62
N THR A 57 3.65 6.30 1.28
CA THR A 57 3.77 5.16 0.36
C THR A 57 2.36 4.71 -0.04
N SER A 58 2.24 3.61 -0.77
CA SER A 58 0.97 2.95 -1.05
C SER A 58 1.13 1.45 -0.91
N MET A 59 0.18 0.79 -0.27
CA MET A 59 0.05 -0.67 -0.33
C MET A 59 -0.50 -1.04 -1.70
N VAL A 60 0.39 -1.43 -2.61
CA VAL A 60 0.04 -1.77 -3.99
C VAL A 60 -0.53 -3.19 -4.01
N LYS A 61 -1.62 -3.37 -4.74
CA LYS A 61 -2.23 -4.68 -5.03
C LYS A 61 -2.28 -4.86 -6.54
N ARG A 62 -1.52 -5.82 -7.06
CA ARG A 62 -1.36 -6.09 -8.49
C ARG A 62 -2.53 -6.86 -9.07
N VAL A 63 -3.74 -6.30 -8.91
CA VAL A 63 -4.96 -6.83 -9.53
C VAL A 63 -4.82 -6.85 -11.05
N ASP A 64 -4.09 -5.90 -11.62
CA ASP A 64 -3.71 -5.85 -13.04
C ASP A 64 -2.98 -7.13 -13.47
N ASN A 65 -1.96 -7.57 -12.72
CA ASN A 65 -1.22 -8.79 -13.01
C ASN A 65 -2.11 -10.03 -12.86
N ALA A 66 -2.93 -10.09 -11.81
CA ALA A 66 -3.81 -11.22 -11.57
C ALA A 66 -4.84 -11.38 -12.71
N VAL A 67 -5.51 -10.29 -13.10
CA VAL A 67 -6.48 -10.29 -14.21
C VAL A 67 -5.81 -10.68 -15.53
N TYR A 68 -4.65 -10.08 -15.84
CA TYR A 68 -3.92 -10.38 -17.05
C TYR A 68 -3.52 -11.86 -17.12
N SER A 69 -2.94 -12.40 -16.04
CA SER A 69 -2.52 -13.80 -15.96
C SER A 69 -3.70 -14.76 -16.16
N ILE A 70 -4.82 -14.51 -15.48
CA ILE A 70 -6.00 -15.39 -15.57
C ILE A 70 -6.59 -15.37 -16.99
N ILE A 71 -6.69 -14.19 -17.61
CA ILE A 71 -7.17 -14.08 -19.00
C ILE A 71 -6.23 -14.82 -19.96
N GLN A 72 -4.92 -14.67 -19.77
CA GLN A 72 -3.92 -15.37 -20.58
C GLN A 72 -4.05 -16.89 -20.45
N ASP A 73 -4.27 -17.41 -19.25
CA ASP A 73 -4.50 -18.84 -19.02
C ASP A 73 -5.77 -19.34 -19.70
N VAL A 74 -6.85 -18.55 -19.69
CA VAL A 74 -8.09 -18.89 -20.41
C VAL A 74 -7.86 -18.95 -21.91
N VAL A 75 -7.21 -17.93 -22.48
CA VAL A 75 -6.89 -17.87 -23.92
C VAL A 75 -6.04 -19.06 -24.35
N ASN A 76 -5.09 -19.47 -23.51
CA ASN A 76 -4.19 -20.59 -23.79
C ASN A 76 -4.80 -21.97 -23.47
N GLY A 77 -6.03 -22.04 -22.96
CA GLY A 77 -6.65 -23.30 -22.53
C GLY A 77 -5.99 -23.93 -21.29
N GLN A 78 -5.28 -23.13 -20.50
CA GLN A 78 -4.53 -23.54 -19.30
C GLN A 78 -5.24 -23.15 -17.98
N PHE A 79 -6.42 -22.54 -18.06
CA PHE A 79 -7.16 -22.09 -16.88
C PHE A 79 -7.42 -23.24 -15.90
N LYS A 80 -7.08 -22.99 -14.63
CA LYS A 80 -7.39 -23.87 -13.51
C LYS A 80 -8.36 -23.18 -12.57
N ALA A 81 -9.48 -23.85 -12.30
CA ALA A 81 -10.42 -23.41 -11.28
C ALA A 81 -9.81 -23.55 -9.87
N GLY A 82 -10.30 -22.75 -8.93
CA GLY A 82 -9.85 -22.75 -7.54
C GLY A 82 -9.28 -21.39 -7.11
N PHE A 83 -8.57 -21.39 -5.98
CA PHE A 83 -7.94 -20.18 -5.45
C PHE A 83 -6.62 -19.90 -6.15
N HIS A 84 -6.45 -18.64 -6.57
CA HIS A 84 -5.19 -18.09 -7.05
C HIS A 84 -4.76 -17.05 -6.02
N VAL A 85 -3.67 -17.32 -5.30
CA VAL A 85 -3.20 -16.48 -4.19
C VAL A 85 -1.98 -15.69 -4.67
N TYR A 86 -2.04 -14.37 -4.50
CA TYR A 86 -0.98 -13.45 -4.90
C TYR A 86 -0.55 -12.63 -3.70
N GLY A 87 0.46 -13.11 -2.99
CA GLY A 87 1.02 -12.48 -1.79
C GLY A 87 2.29 -11.70 -2.07
N LEU A 88 3.11 -11.52 -1.03
CA LEU A 88 4.43 -10.89 -1.14
C LEU A 88 5.43 -11.76 -1.93
N ASN A 89 5.21 -13.08 -2.00
CA ASN A 89 6.07 -14.02 -2.73
C ASN A 89 5.87 -13.91 -4.24
N GLU A 90 4.63 -13.69 -4.67
CA GLU A 90 4.24 -13.59 -6.08
C GLU A 90 4.31 -12.13 -6.61
N ASP A 91 4.88 -11.21 -5.83
CA ASP A 91 4.81 -9.75 -6.06
C ASP A 91 3.37 -9.26 -6.33
N GLY A 92 2.39 -9.96 -5.76
CA GLY A 92 0.96 -9.66 -5.85
C GLY A 92 0.57 -8.45 -5.01
N VAL A 93 1.29 -8.25 -3.91
CA VAL A 93 1.17 -7.06 -3.06
C VAL A 93 2.56 -6.51 -2.72
N GLY A 94 2.61 -5.24 -2.36
CA GLY A 94 3.86 -4.60 -1.94
C GLY A 94 3.65 -3.17 -1.48
N TYR A 95 4.75 -2.45 -1.29
CA TYR A 95 4.74 -1.02 -1.02
C TYR A 95 5.43 -0.26 -2.15
N ALA A 96 5.05 1.00 -2.36
CA ALA A 96 5.57 1.83 -3.45
C ALA A 96 6.56 2.90 -2.95
N MET A 97 7.75 2.95 -3.55
CA MET A 97 8.75 4.00 -3.31
C MET A 97 9.32 4.51 -4.63
N ASP A 98 9.47 5.83 -4.74
CA ASP A 98 10.23 6.50 -5.81
C ASP A 98 10.57 7.95 -5.43
N ALA A 99 10.95 8.76 -6.42
CA ALA A 99 11.38 10.14 -6.23
C ALA A 99 10.38 11.05 -5.49
N ASN A 100 9.08 10.75 -5.50
CA ASN A 100 8.06 11.64 -4.91
C ASN A 100 7.80 11.41 -3.41
N ASN A 101 8.27 10.29 -2.85
CA ASN A 101 8.09 9.95 -1.45
C ASN A 101 9.38 9.48 -0.76
N LYS A 102 10.49 9.29 -1.48
CA LYS A 102 11.79 8.91 -0.91
C LYS A 102 12.26 9.84 0.22
N ASP A 103 11.97 11.14 0.14
CA ASP A 103 12.42 12.11 1.15
C ASP A 103 11.52 12.11 2.41
N LEU A 104 10.39 11.39 2.36
CA LEU A 104 9.49 11.22 3.48
C LEU A 104 9.82 9.98 4.33
N VAL A 105 10.53 9.01 3.76
CA VAL A 105 10.82 7.70 4.35
C VAL A 105 12.33 7.51 4.48
N THR A 106 12.81 7.21 5.69
CA THR A 106 14.25 7.08 5.92
C THR A 106 14.80 5.73 5.41
N PRO A 107 16.11 5.63 5.10
CA PRO A 107 16.73 4.35 4.77
C PRO A 107 16.53 3.27 5.84
N GLU A 108 16.50 3.66 7.12
CA GLU A 108 16.26 2.74 8.23
C GLU A 108 14.83 2.19 8.21
N MET A 109 13.82 3.02 7.88
CA MET A 109 12.44 2.55 7.70
C MET A 109 12.36 1.54 6.55
N ILE A 110 13.02 1.81 5.42
CA ILE A 110 13.06 0.88 4.28
C ILE A 110 13.71 -0.44 4.68
N LYS A 111 14.84 -0.39 5.40
CA LYS A 111 15.52 -1.58 5.90
C LYS A 111 14.60 -2.42 6.79
N GLN A 112 13.89 -1.82 7.73
CA GLN A 112 12.95 -2.52 8.61
C GLN A 112 11.79 -3.15 7.84
N VAL A 113 11.25 -2.45 6.83
CA VAL A 113 10.19 -2.98 5.96
C VAL A 113 10.69 -4.16 5.12
N GLU A 114 11.90 -4.09 4.57
CA GLU A 114 12.50 -5.18 3.80
C GLU A 114 12.84 -6.40 4.68
N GLU A 115 13.31 -6.18 5.90
CA GLU A 115 13.50 -7.26 6.88
C GLU A 115 12.18 -7.94 7.24
N ALA A 116 11.11 -7.16 7.46
CA ALA A 116 9.77 -7.68 7.70
C ALA A 116 9.26 -8.47 6.48
N LYS A 117 9.43 -7.94 5.25
CA LYS A 117 9.06 -8.65 4.00
C LYS A 117 9.75 -10.01 3.95
N LYS A 118 11.08 -10.06 4.16
CA LYS A 118 11.85 -11.32 4.15
C LYS A 118 11.34 -12.33 5.17
N LYS A 119 11.02 -11.88 6.39
CA LYS A 119 10.50 -12.75 7.44
C LYS A 119 9.08 -13.26 7.16
N ILE A 120 8.24 -12.46 6.49
CA ILE A 120 6.91 -12.91 6.05
C ILE A 120 7.05 -13.93 4.91
N VAL A 121 7.90 -13.64 3.93
CA VAL A 121 8.19 -14.50 2.78
C VAL A 121 8.76 -15.86 3.21
N SER A 122 9.66 -15.87 4.20
CA SER A 122 10.23 -17.11 4.76
C SER A 122 9.27 -17.89 5.67
N GLY A 123 8.15 -17.29 6.08
CA GLY A 123 7.20 -17.86 7.03
C GLY A 123 7.61 -17.77 8.50
N GLU A 124 8.72 -17.08 8.81
CA GLU A 124 9.11 -16.76 10.20
C GLU A 124 8.06 -15.87 10.87
N ILE A 125 7.54 -14.87 10.15
CA ILE A 125 6.39 -14.08 10.55
C ILE A 125 5.16 -14.57 9.80
N LYS A 126 4.17 -15.05 10.55
CA LYS A 126 2.85 -15.36 10.00
C LYS A 126 1.91 -14.18 10.20
N VAL A 127 1.53 -13.54 9.10
CA VAL A 127 0.50 -12.50 9.12
C VAL A 127 -0.85 -13.18 9.39
N PRO A 128 -1.59 -12.79 10.43
CA PRO A 128 -2.87 -13.42 10.74
C PRO A 128 -3.89 -13.12 9.64
N ASP A 129 -4.54 -14.16 9.14
CA ASP A 129 -5.75 -14.05 8.35
C ASP A 129 -6.95 -14.37 9.26
N LEU A 130 -7.79 -13.37 9.50
CA LEU A 130 -8.96 -13.51 10.37
C LEU A 130 -10.21 -13.98 9.61
N MET A 131 -10.11 -14.14 8.29
CA MET A 131 -11.20 -14.52 7.38
C MET A 131 -11.10 -15.96 6.89
N LEU A 132 -9.89 -16.53 6.85
CA LEU A 132 -9.67 -17.96 6.62
C LEU A 132 -9.79 -18.72 7.95
N LYS A 133 -10.97 -19.28 8.22
CA LYS A 133 -11.17 -20.34 9.23
C LYS A 133 -10.88 -21.71 8.65
#